data_AF-A0AAW1JWE0-F1
#
_entry.id   AF-A0AAW1JWE0-F1
#
_cell.length_a   1.000
_cell.length_b   1.000
_cell.length_c   1.000
_cell.angle_alpha   90.00
_cell.angle_beta   90.00
_cell.angle_gamma   90.00
#
_symmetry.space_group_name_H-M   'P 1'
#
loop_
_entity.id
_entity.type
_entity.pdbx_description
1 polymer ?
#
loop_
_entity_poly.entity_id
_entity_poly.type
_entity_poly.pdbx_seq_one_letter_code
_entity_poly.pdbx_strand_id
1 'polypeptide(L)'
;MESTESKEEKEVIITQAGNSGDEFQEQLQKLEIDYLVLEDKQEELIVKKLRNLDEFQEQLQKLEIDYLVLEDKQEFKDIASNIEENKSNIDDVRQILLVRKISKMSEKFDLKTAGSLGSVMNDTEEVTKQLIDAIELYASMLDEAGKSLLINYILKTRLSVSAKLRISSSYTSIEALLICQLSVSAKLRISSSYTSIEALLVDLKKHLLTKKSASPLSIELHNAKQNTKSIEEYDLLTKKSASPLSIELHNAKQNTKSIEEYGRTIEELLVNLCIAQSDGNENSLSVIAACK
;
A
#
# COMPACT_ATOMS: atom_id res chain seq x y z
N MET A 1 -57.04 57.10 -35.26
CA MET A 1 -57.87 55.89 -35.01
C MET A 1 -56.91 54.73 -34.94
N GLU A 2 -56.27 54.57 -33.79
CA GLU A 2 -55.31 53.50 -33.52
C GLU A 2 -56.00 52.43 -32.68
N SER A 3 -55.83 51.20 -33.12
CA SER A 3 -56.49 49.97 -32.69
C SER A 3 -55.97 49.48 -31.34
N THR A 4 -56.85 49.46 -30.34
CA THR A 4 -56.61 49.00 -28.96
C THR A 4 -57.11 47.58 -28.74
N GLU A 5 -56.71 46.62 -29.57
CA GLU A 5 -57.23 45.23 -29.51
C GLU A 5 -56.16 44.13 -29.48
N SER A 6 -54.93 44.45 -29.06
CA SER A 6 -53.79 43.49 -29.10
C SER A 6 -53.20 43.15 -27.72
N LYS A 7 -53.79 43.58 -26.60
CA LYS A 7 -53.18 43.39 -25.27
C LYS A 7 -53.77 42.28 -24.39
N GLU A 8 -54.96 41.76 -24.69
CA GLU A 8 -55.57 40.72 -23.82
C GLU A 8 -55.26 39.27 -24.23
N GLU A 9 -54.77 39.00 -25.46
CA GLU A 9 -54.39 37.64 -25.86
C GLU A 9 -52.96 37.21 -25.45
N LYS A 10 -52.14 38.13 -24.90
CA LYS A 10 -50.78 37.80 -24.45
C LYS A 10 -50.66 37.40 -22.99
N GLU A 11 -51.72 37.51 -22.19
CA GLU A 11 -51.69 37.17 -20.76
C GLU A 11 -52.19 35.74 -20.44
N VAL A 12 -52.78 35.02 -21.41
CA VAL A 12 -53.30 33.66 -21.18
C VAL A 12 -52.26 32.56 -21.49
N ILE A 13 -51.17 32.87 -22.20
CA ILE A 13 -50.17 31.86 -22.62
C ILE A 13 -49.07 31.63 -21.55
N ILE A 14 -48.95 32.50 -20.54
CA ILE A 14 -47.84 32.42 -19.56
C ILE A 14 -48.15 31.47 -18.38
N THR A 15 -49.40 31.06 -18.19
CA THR A 15 -49.81 30.18 -17.07
C THR A 15 -49.74 28.67 -17.33
N GLN A 16 -49.33 28.21 -18.53
CA GLN A 16 -49.19 26.76 -18.82
C GLN A 16 -47.74 26.23 -18.82
N ALA A 17 -46.73 27.09 -18.65
CA ALA A 17 -45.32 26.70 -18.63
C ALA A 17 -44.76 26.39 -17.22
N GLY A 18 -45.59 26.53 -16.17
CA GLY A 18 -45.17 26.36 -14.77
C GLY A 18 -45.22 24.94 -14.21
N ASN A 19 -45.93 24.01 -14.88
CA ASN A 19 -46.10 22.63 -14.39
C ASN A 19 -45.16 21.60 -15.03
N SER A 20 -44.40 21.97 -16.06
CA SER A 20 -43.50 21.04 -16.76
C SER A 20 -42.16 20.82 -16.04
N GLY A 21 -41.78 21.73 -15.12
CA GLY A 21 -40.54 21.61 -14.34
C GLY A 21 -40.63 20.51 -13.28
N ASP A 22 -41.74 20.44 -12.55
CA ASP A 22 -41.94 19.46 -11.49
C ASP A 22 -42.10 18.04 -12.06
N GLU A 23 -42.83 17.90 -13.17
CA GLU A 23 -42.98 16.61 -13.86
C GLU A 23 -41.64 16.09 -14.42
N PHE A 24 -40.77 16.98 -14.90
CA PHE A 24 -39.44 16.61 -15.38
C PHE A 24 -38.50 16.20 -14.24
N GLN A 25 -38.55 16.89 -13.10
CA GLN A 25 -37.79 16.52 -11.90
C GLN A 25 -38.23 15.16 -11.34
N GLU A 26 -39.53 14.89 -11.32
CA GLU A 26 -40.07 13.60 -10.89
C GLU A 26 -39.63 12.46 -11.83
N GLN A 27 -39.61 12.71 -13.15
CA GLN A 27 -39.09 11.74 -14.12
C GLN A 27 -37.58 11.48 -13.96
N LEU A 28 -36.78 12.51 -13.66
CA LEU A 28 -35.35 12.35 -13.39
C LEU A 28 -35.08 11.54 -12.12
N GLN A 29 -35.80 11.83 -11.03
CA GLN A 29 -35.69 11.06 -9.78
C GLN A 29 -36.06 9.58 -10.00
N LYS A 30 -37.10 9.33 -10.79
CA LYS A 30 -37.51 7.95 -11.14
C LYS A 30 -36.42 7.23 -11.94
N LEU A 31 -35.83 7.89 -12.94
CA LEU A 31 -34.72 7.35 -13.73
C LEU A 31 -33.48 7.06 -12.87
N GLU A 32 -33.17 7.92 -11.90
CA GLU A 32 -32.05 7.74 -10.97
C GLU A 32 -32.27 6.52 -10.05
N ILE A 33 -33.48 6.35 -9.52
CA ILE A 33 -33.85 5.16 -8.73
C ILE A 33 -33.77 3.90 -9.58
N ASP A 34 -34.30 3.92 -10.80
CA ASP A 34 -34.25 2.77 -11.72
C ASP A 34 -32.80 2.39 -12.07
N TYR A 35 -31.91 3.38 -12.22
CA TYR A 35 -30.49 3.15 -12.44
C TYR A 35 -29.80 2.47 -11.26
N LEU A 36 -30.02 2.97 -10.03
CA LEU A 36 -29.47 2.37 -8.81
C LEU A 36 -29.94 0.91 -8.62
N VAL A 37 -31.23 0.63 -8.87
CA VAL A 37 -31.77 -0.74 -8.80
C VAL A 37 -31.15 -1.67 -9.84
N LEU A 38 -30.79 -1.16 -11.02
CA LEU A 38 -30.09 -1.93 -12.04
C LEU A 38 -28.64 -2.23 -11.65
N GLU A 39 -27.94 -1.28 -11.01
CA GLU A 39 -26.59 -1.49 -10.48
C GLU A 39 -26.59 -2.55 -9.39
N ASP A 40 -27.48 -2.47 -8.40
CA ASP A 40 -27.59 -3.46 -7.31
C ASP A 40 -27.83 -4.89 -7.86
N LYS A 41 -28.68 -5.02 -8.88
CA LYS A 41 -28.93 -6.32 -9.54
C LYS A 41 -27.71 -6.85 -10.29
N GLN A 42 -26.92 -5.97 -10.90
CA GLN A 42 -25.67 -6.38 -11.56
C GLN A 42 -24.63 -6.81 -10.52
N GLU A 43 -24.52 -6.09 -9.41
CA GLU A 43 -23.64 -6.46 -8.30
C GLU A 43 -24.03 -7.81 -7.69
N GLU A 44 -25.32 -8.05 -7.44
CA GLU A 44 -25.80 -9.34 -6.93
C GLU A 44 -25.46 -10.49 -7.91
N LEU A 45 -25.62 -10.26 -9.22
CA LEU A 45 -25.26 -11.23 -10.25
C LEU A 45 -23.75 -11.51 -10.27
N ILE A 46 -22.91 -10.49 -10.08
CA ILE A 46 -21.45 -10.62 -10.00
C ILE A 46 -21.06 -11.42 -8.75
N VAL A 47 -21.62 -11.08 -7.58
CA VAL A 47 -21.37 -11.79 -6.32
C VAL A 47 -21.77 -13.26 -6.42
N LYS A 48 -22.92 -13.57 -7.05
CA LYS A 48 -23.35 -14.94 -7.30
C LYS A 48 -22.38 -15.70 -8.21
N LYS A 49 -21.86 -15.05 -9.26
CA LYS A 49 -20.83 -15.64 -10.13
C LYS A 49 -19.52 -15.91 -9.40
N LEU A 50 -19.11 -15.01 -8.49
CA LEU A 50 -17.90 -15.20 -7.69
C LEU A 50 -18.03 -16.39 -6.73
N ARG A 51 -19.16 -16.52 -6.02
CA ARG A 51 -19.41 -17.69 -5.14
C ARG A 51 -19.36 -19.02 -5.90
N ASN A 52 -19.99 -19.07 -7.08
CA ASN A 52 -19.92 -20.27 -7.92
C ASN A 52 -18.49 -20.60 -8.36
N LEU A 53 -17.63 -19.60 -8.52
CA LEU A 53 -16.23 -19.78 -8.92
C LEU A 53 -15.37 -20.30 -7.75
N ASP A 54 -15.65 -19.83 -6.53
CA ASP A 54 -15.03 -20.34 -5.30
C ASP A 54 -15.42 -21.80 -5.05
N GLU A 55 -16.71 -22.14 -5.17
CA GLU A 55 -17.20 -23.53 -5.08
C GLU A 55 -16.54 -24.44 -6.12
N PHE A 56 -16.34 -23.94 -7.35
CA PHE A 56 -15.64 -24.67 -8.40
C PHE A 56 -14.15 -24.88 -8.09
N GLN A 57 -13.48 -23.91 -7.46
CA GLN A 57 -12.10 -24.05 -7.02
C GLN A 57 -11.95 -25.10 -5.91
N GLU A 58 -12.85 -25.13 -4.94
CA GLU A 58 -12.85 -26.18 -3.90
C GLU A 58 -13.05 -27.58 -4.49
N GLN A 59 -13.93 -27.71 -5.49
CA GLN A 59 -14.12 -28.97 -6.22
C GLN A 59 -12.84 -29.41 -6.94
N LEU A 60 -12.14 -28.48 -7.60
CA LEU A 60 -10.86 -28.77 -8.26
C LEU A 60 -9.79 -29.22 -7.27
N GLN A 61 -9.67 -28.56 -6.11
CA GLN A 61 -8.71 -28.97 -5.08
C GLN A 61 -9.02 -30.38 -4.56
N LYS A 62 -10.30 -30.72 -4.37
CA LYS A 62 -10.70 -32.06 -3.95
C LYS A 62 -10.35 -33.12 -5.00
N LEU A 63 -10.61 -32.83 -6.27
CA LEU A 63 -10.21 -33.68 -7.39
C LEU A 63 -8.69 -33.83 -7.52
N GLU A 64 -7.92 -32.79 -7.22
CA GLU A 64 -6.45 -32.81 -7.23
C GLU A 64 -5.88 -33.67 -6.09
N ILE A 65 -6.55 -33.71 -4.93
CA ILE A 65 -6.20 -34.64 -3.84
C ILE A 65 -6.53 -36.08 -4.24
N ASP A 66 -7.68 -36.34 -4.87
CA ASP A 66 -8.05 -37.66 -5.37
C ASP A 66 -7.11 -38.14 -6.50
N TYR A 67 -6.56 -37.19 -7.28
CA TYR A 67 -5.59 -37.43 -8.36
C TYR A 67 -4.25 -38.01 -7.85
N LEU A 68 -3.77 -37.56 -6.69
CA LEU A 68 -2.53 -38.09 -6.07
C LEU A 68 -2.64 -39.56 -5.65
N VAL A 69 -3.84 -40.13 -5.61
CA VAL A 69 -4.11 -41.51 -5.18
C VAL A 69 -4.26 -42.48 -6.37
N LEU A 70 -4.38 -41.99 -7.61
CA LEU A 70 -4.74 -42.79 -8.79
C LEU A 70 -3.75 -42.60 -9.96
N GLU A 71 -2.46 -42.81 -9.70
CA GLU A 71 -1.46 -43.00 -10.77
C GLU A 71 -1.68 -44.38 -11.45
N ASP A 72 -2.41 -44.42 -12.58
CA ASP A 72 -2.16 -45.34 -13.73
C ASP A 72 -3.31 -45.47 -14.76
N LYS A 73 -4.08 -44.42 -15.08
CA LYS A 73 -5.05 -44.50 -16.20
C LYS A 73 -4.91 -43.40 -17.23
N GLN A 74 -4.77 -43.81 -18.50
CA GLN A 74 -4.66 -42.96 -19.69
C GLN A 74 -5.79 -41.92 -19.79
N GLU A 75 -6.98 -42.22 -19.28
CA GLU A 75 -8.14 -41.31 -19.23
C GLU A 75 -7.85 -40.03 -18.41
N PHE A 76 -6.90 -40.05 -17.48
CA PHE A 76 -6.53 -38.87 -16.69
C PHE A 76 -5.67 -37.87 -17.46
N LYS A 77 -4.95 -38.30 -18.51
CA LYS A 77 -4.11 -37.41 -19.31
C LYS A 77 -4.95 -36.42 -20.10
N ASP A 78 -6.09 -36.89 -20.61
CA ASP A 78 -7.03 -36.06 -21.38
C ASP A 78 -7.74 -35.04 -20.46
N ILE A 79 -8.07 -35.45 -19.22
CA ILE A 79 -8.66 -34.56 -18.22
C ILE A 79 -7.65 -33.48 -17.77
N ALA A 80 -6.40 -33.85 -17.52
CA ALA A 80 -5.35 -32.89 -17.15
C ALA A 80 -5.12 -31.85 -18.24
N SER A 81 -5.09 -32.27 -19.51
CA SER A 81 -4.98 -31.35 -20.66
C SER A 81 -6.15 -30.36 -20.71
N ASN A 82 -7.38 -30.81 -20.48
CA ASN A 82 -8.56 -29.94 -20.44
C ASN A 82 -8.53 -28.95 -19.25
N ILE A 83 -8.01 -29.37 -18.09
CA ILE A 83 -7.84 -28.48 -16.92
C ILE A 83 -6.83 -27.39 -17.24
N GLU A 84 -5.72 -27.74 -17.88
CA GLU A 84 -4.68 -26.78 -18.24
C GLU A 84 -5.16 -25.75 -19.28
N GLU A 85 -5.93 -26.18 -20.28
CA GLU A 85 -6.61 -25.30 -21.23
C GLU A 85 -7.59 -24.35 -20.52
N ASN A 86 -8.39 -24.87 -19.58
CA ASN A 86 -9.32 -24.05 -18.81
C ASN A 86 -8.61 -23.05 -17.88
N LYS A 87 -7.47 -23.43 -17.28
CA LYS A 87 -6.63 -22.49 -16.52
C LYS A 87 -6.15 -21.34 -17.39
N SER A 88 -5.66 -21.63 -18.61
CA SER A 88 -5.26 -20.60 -19.58
C SER A 88 -6.42 -19.66 -19.91
N ASN A 89 -7.60 -20.20 -20.20
CA ASN A 89 -8.80 -19.41 -20.52
C ASN A 89 -9.23 -18.50 -19.35
N ILE A 90 -9.10 -18.97 -18.10
CA ILE A 90 -9.40 -18.17 -16.91
C ILE A 90 -8.41 -17.01 -16.77
N ASP A 91 -7.13 -17.24 -17.04
CA ASP A 91 -6.12 -16.18 -16.96
C ASP A 91 -6.31 -15.13 -18.07
N ASP A 92 -6.72 -15.54 -19.28
CA ASP A 92 -7.10 -14.59 -20.35
C ASP A 92 -8.29 -13.73 -19.94
N VAL A 93 -9.34 -14.32 -19.34
CA VAL A 93 -10.51 -13.58 -18.83
C VAL A 93 -10.11 -12.61 -17.72
N ARG A 94 -9.20 -13.02 -16.82
CA ARG A 94 -8.66 -12.14 -15.77
C ARG A 94 -7.92 -10.95 -16.38
N GLN A 95 -7.07 -11.17 -17.38
CA GLN A 95 -6.36 -10.09 -18.06
C GLN A 95 -7.34 -9.13 -18.76
N ILE A 96 -8.36 -9.65 -19.45
CA ILE A 96 -9.39 -8.81 -20.09
C ILE A 96 -10.13 -7.97 -19.06
N LEU A 97 -10.51 -8.54 -17.91
CA LEU A 97 -11.16 -7.80 -16.82
C LEU A 97 -10.25 -6.73 -16.24
N LEU A 98 -8.95 -7.02 -16.11
CA LEU A 98 -7.96 -6.08 -15.58
C LEU A 98 -7.73 -4.92 -16.55
N VAL A 99 -7.59 -5.19 -17.85
CA VAL A 99 -7.52 -4.17 -18.91
C VAL A 99 -8.79 -3.32 -18.93
N ARG A 100 -9.97 -3.94 -18.82
CA ARG A 100 -11.24 -3.20 -18.79
C ARG A 100 -11.36 -2.33 -17.54
N LYS A 101 -10.90 -2.83 -16.38
CA LYS A 101 -10.83 -2.06 -15.14
C LYS A 101 -9.89 -0.87 -15.29
N ILE A 102 -8.71 -1.06 -15.88
CA ILE A 102 -7.76 0.02 -16.19
C ILE A 102 -8.37 1.05 -17.15
N SER A 103 -9.06 0.60 -18.21
CA SER A 103 -9.68 1.49 -19.19
C SER A 103 -10.75 2.37 -18.54
N LYS A 104 -11.67 1.79 -17.75
CA LYS A 104 -12.67 2.56 -16.98
C LYS A 104 -12.05 3.50 -15.96
N MET A 105 -10.92 3.09 -15.36
CA MET A 105 -10.16 3.90 -14.41
C MET A 105 -9.41 5.08 -15.07
N SER A 106 -9.00 4.94 -16.33
CA SER A 106 -8.28 6.00 -17.07
C SER A 106 -9.17 7.15 -17.53
N GLU A 107 -10.49 6.95 -17.67
CA GLU A 107 -11.41 8.02 -18.09
C GLU A 107 -11.62 9.08 -16.99
N LYS A 108 -11.45 8.70 -15.72
CA LYS A 108 -11.63 9.60 -14.57
C LYS A 108 -10.33 10.11 -13.98
N PHE A 109 -9.18 9.55 -14.37
CA PHE A 109 -7.87 9.95 -13.87
C PHE A 109 -7.05 10.61 -14.97
N ASP A 110 -6.98 11.95 -14.95
CA ASP A 110 -6.17 12.68 -15.92
C ASP A 110 -4.68 12.64 -15.54
N LEU A 111 -3.92 11.81 -16.26
CA LEU A 111 -2.47 11.72 -16.09
C LEU A 111 -1.73 13.04 -16.35
N LYS A 112 -2.28 13.94 -17.17
CA LYS A 112 -1.65 15.24 -17.42
C LYS A 112 -1.75 16.13 -16.20
N THR A 113 -2.93 16.16 -15.58
CA THR A 113 -3.17 16.87 -14.33
C THR A 113 -2.35 16.24 -13.19
N ALA A 114 -2.34 14.90 -13.06
CA ALA A 114 -1.45 14.20 -12.12
C ALA A 114 0.04 14.50 -12.36
N GLY A 115 0.42 14.64 -13.62
CA GLY A 115 1.78 14.97 -14.04
C GLY A 115 2.20 16.38 -13.66
N SER A 116 1.27 17.35 -13.73
CA SER A 116 1.53 18.75 -13.37
C SER A 116 1.52 19.00 -11.85
N LEU A 117 0.93 18.10 -11.06
CA LEU A 117 0.78 18.18 -9.60
C LEU A 117 2.06 17.97 -8.78
N GLY A 118 3.25 18.09 -9.39
CA GLY A 118 4.42 18.41 -8.59
C GLY A 118 5.74 17.81 -9.06
N SER A 119 6.78 18.55 -8.70
CA SER A 119 8.19 18.17 -8.73
C SER A 119 8.41 16.81 -8.06
N VAL A 120 9.37 16.03 -8.57
CA VAL A 120 9.82 14.83 -7.87
C VAL A 120 10.33 15.24 -6.49
N MET A 121 9.92 14.51 -5.44
CA MET A 121 10.31 14.80 -4.07
C MET A 121 11.85 14.81 -3.98
N ASN A 122 12.42 16.00 -3.85
CA ASN A 122 13.78 16.19 -3.37
C ASN A 122 13.64 16.42 -1.85
N ASP A 123 14.65 16.07 -1.06
CA ASP A 123 14.58 16.09 0.43
C ASP A 123 14.40 17.52 1.03
N THR A 124 13.93 18.49 0.25
CA THR A 124 13.56 19.83 0.70
C THR A 124 12.13 19.88 1.21
N GLU A 125 11.95 20.62 2.30
CA GLU A 125 10.67 20.74 2.99
C GLU A 125 9.63 21.49 2.14
N GLU A 126 10.05 22.54 1.43
CA GLU A 126 9.18 23.31 0.53
C GLU A 126 8.58 22.45 -0.58
N VAL A 127 9.38 21.58 -1.23
CA VAL A 127 8.89 20.71 -2.31
C VAL A 127 7.94 19.64 -1.75
N THR A 128 8.22 19.14 -0.55
CA THR A 128 7.34 18.18 0.13
C THR A 128 5.99 18.81 0.45
N LYS A 129 5.98 20.05 0.94
CA LYS A 129 4.75 20.79 1.24
C LYS A 129 3.93 21.08 -0.01
N GLN A 130 4.57 21.53 -1.09
CA GLN A 130 3.91 21.75 -2.38
C GLN A 130 3.31 20.46 -2.94
N LEU A 131 4.01 19.33 -2.78
CA LEU A 131 3.50 18.03 -3.20
C LEU A 131 2.27 17.62 -2.37
N ILE A 132 2.29 17.82 -1.04
CA ILE A 132 1.13 17.55 -0.18
C ILE A 132 -0.08 18.38 -0.59
N ASP A 133 0.08 19.70 -0.72
CA ASP A 133 -1.01 20.62 -1.09
C ASP A 133 -1.62 20.24 -2.46
N ALA A 134 -0.76 19.84 -3.41
CA ALA A 134 -1.18 19.37 -4.72
C ALA A 134 -1.97 18.04 -4.64
N ILE A 135 -1.50 17.09 -3.84
CA ILE A 135 -2.17 15.80 -3.64
C ILE A 135 -3.54 16.01 -3.01
N GLU A 136 -3.65 16.84 -1.97
CA GLU A 136 -4.92 17.14 -1.30
C GLU A 136 -5.92 17.80 -2.24
N LEU A 137 -5.48 18.80 -3.02
CA LEU A 137 -6.31 19.47 -4.01
C LEU A 137 -6.85 18.47 -5.04
N TYR A 138 -6.00 17.60 -5.59
CA TYR A 138 -6.43 16.65 -6.60
C TYR A 138 -7.29 15.52 -6.03
N ALA A 139 -6.99 15.05 -4.83
CA ALA A 139 -7.79 14.05 -4.13
C ALA A 139 -9.23 14.54 -3.87
N SER A 140 -9.43 15.85 -3.66
CA SER A 140 -10.77 16.44 -3.49
C SER A 140 -11.63 16.41 -4.76
N MET A 141 -10.99 16.29 -5.93
CA MET A 141 -11.67 16.25 -7.24
C MET A 141 -11.90 14.83 -7.77
N LEU A 142 -11.40 13.81 -7.06
CA LEU A 142 -11.45 12.41 -7.48
C LEU A 142 -12.44 11.60 -6.64
N ASP A 143 -13.04 10.58 -7.26
CA ASP A 143 -13.80 9.54 -6.57
C ASP A 143 -12.85 8.55 -5.84
N GLU A 144 -13.40 7.68 -4.98
CA GLU A 144 -12.59 6.71 -4.20
C GLU A 144 -11.71 5.80 -5.09
N ALA A 145 -12.19 5.46 -6.30
CA ALA A 145 -11.40 4.73 -7.27
C ALA A 145 -10.22 5.57 -7.80
N GLY A 146 -10.45 6.83 -8.15
CA GLY A 146 -9.41 7.79 -8.57
C GLY A 146 -8.38 8.08 -7.48
N LYS A 147 -8.81 8.15 -6.21
CA LYS A 147 -7.94 8.31 -5.04
C LYS A 147 -6.93 7.15 -4.92
N SER A 148 -7.38 5.92 -5.11
CA SER A 148 -6.50 4.73 -5.12
C SER A 148 -5.44 4.79 -6.24
N LEU A 149 -5.82 5.32 -7.41
CA LEU A 149 -4.89 5.51 -8.53
C LEU A 149 -3.91 6.64 -8.26
N LEU A 150 -4.36 7.73 -7.67
CA LEU A 150 -3.50 8.84 -7.27
C LEU A 150 -2.41 8.37 -6.30
N ILE A 151 -2.78 7.60 -5.28
CA ILE A 151 -1.84 6.95 -4.35
C ILE A 151 -0.81 6.12 -5.13
N ASN A 152 -1.27 5.20 -5.98
CA ASN A 152 -0.38 4.34 -6.76
C ASN A 152 0.56 5.13 -7.69
N TYR A 153 0.05 6.20 -8.31
CA TYR A 153 0.81 7.07 -9.18
C TYR A 153 1.93 7.79 -8.41
N ILE A 154 1.61 8.41 -7.27
CA ILE A 154 2.57 9.11 -6.41
C ILE A 154 3.63 8.14 -5.91
N LEU A 155 3.20 6.97 -5.42
CA LEU A 155 4.09 5.92 -4.92
C LEU A 155 5.09 5.48 -5.99
N LYS A 156 4.64 5.32 -7.24
CA LYS A 156 5.48 4.86 -8.35
C LYS A 156 6.37 5.97 -8.92
N THR A 157 5.91 7.21 -9.00
CA THR A 157 6.54 8.24 -9.84
C THR A 157 7.13 9.43 -9.09
N ARG A 158 6.63 9.78 -7.90
CA ARG A 158 7.02 11.01 -7.18
C ARG A 158 7.86 10.78 -5.93
N LEU A 159 7.83 9.58 -5.36
CA LEU A 159 8.71 9.21 -4.25
C LEU A 159 10.14 8.90 -4.72
N SER A 160 11.12 9.33 -3.91
CA SER A 160 12.52 8.93 -4.07
C SER A 160 12.69 7.42 -3.83
N VAL A 161 13.75 6.82 -4.40
CA VAL A 161 14.04 5.37 -4.24
C VAL A 161 14.18 5.00 -2.75
N SER A 162 14.84 5.86 -1.97
CA SER A 162 15.00 5.66 -0.52
C SER A 162 13.70 5.80 0.26
N ALA A 163 12.74 6.58 -0.23
CA ALA A 163 11.40 6.63 0.34
C ALA A 163 10.63 5.34 -0.02
N LYS A 164 10.66 4.90 -1.28
CA LYS A 164 10.02 3.65 -1.72
C LYS A 164 10.46 2.43 -0.90
N LEU A 165 11.76 2.30 -0.62
CA LEU A 165 12.31 1.20 0.19
C LEU A 165 11.84 1.22 1.65
N ARG A 166 11.48 2.39 2.18
CA ARG A 166 10.95 2.55 3.55
C ARG A 166 9.43 2.40 3.63
N ILE A 167 8.75 2.40 2.48
CA ILE A 167 7.29 2.53 2.32
C ILE A 167 6.70 1.23 1.74
N SER A 168 7.47 0.13 1.66
CA SER A 168 7.07 -1.13 1.01
C SER A 168 5.90 -1.88 1.70
N SER A 169 5.45 -1.45 2.88
CA SER A 169 4.26 -1.98 3.54
C SER A 169 3.01 -1.15 3.20
N SER A 170 1.97 -1.87 2.77
CA SER A 170 0.71 -1.42 2.14
C SER A 170 0.00 -0.22 2.77
N TYR A 171 -0.19 0.85 1.98
CA TYR A 171 -1.14 1.93 2.26
C TYR A 171 -2.49 1.63 1.62
N THR A 172 -3.55 1.63 2.42
CA THR A 172 -4.94 1.49 1.96
C THR A 172 -5.68 2.82 1.86
N SER A 173 -5.18 3.93 2.45
CA SER A 173 -5.83 5.25 2.43
C SER A 173 -4.88 6.42 2.13
N ILE A 174 -5.46 7.55 1.70
CA ILE A 174 -4.73 8.81 1.44
C ILE A 174 -4.19 9.40 2.75
N GLU A 175 -4.92 9.34 3.86
CA GLU A 175 -4.41 9.89 5.12
C GLU A 175 -3.15 9.15 5.58
N ALA A 176 -3.11 7.83 5.40
CA ALA A 176 -1.94 7.04 5.74
C ALA A 176 -0.72 7.45 4.87
N LEU A 177 -0.93 7.76 3.59
CA LEU A 177 0.11 8.30 2.71
C LEU A 177 0.65 9.65 3.22
N LEU A 178 -0.25 10.58 3.57
CA LEU A 178 0.10 11.92 4.05
C LEU A 178 0.87 11.86 5.39
N ILE A 179 0.42 11.03 6.33
CA ILE A 179 1.11 10.81 7.62
C ILE A 179 2.53 10.28 7.39
N CYS A 180 2.73 9.38 6.43
CA CYS A 180 4.05 8.87 6.11
C CYS A 180 4.96 9.93 5.49
N GLN A 181 4.45 10.76 4.57
CA GLN A 181 5.25 11.82 3.95
C GLN A 181 5.74 12.87 4.97
N LEU A 182 4.92 13.18 5.96
CA LEU A 182 5.29 14.01 7.10
C LEU A 182 6.34 13.34 8.01
N SER A 183 6.27 12.01 8.17
CA SER A 183 7.24 11.22 8.95
C SER A 183 8.62 11.12 8.28
N VAL A 184 8.68 11.05 6.95
CA VAL A 184 9.96 10.97 6.20
C VAL A 184 10.72 12.30 6.22
N SER A 185 10.01 13.43 6.18
CA SER A 185 10.59 14.77 6.30
C SER A 185 10.95 15.09 7.77
N ALA A 186 10.19 14.56 8.73
CA ALA A 186 10.57 14.53 10.14
C ALA A 186 11.59 13.41 10.41
N LYS A 187 12.84 13.61 10.02
CA LYS A 187 13.99 12.75 10.36
C LYS A 187 14.25 12.75 11.89
N LEU A 188 13.33 12.25 12.70
CA LEU A 188 13.37 12.22 14.17
C LEU A 188 12.52 11.04 14.67
N ARG A 189 13.20 9.98 15.13
CA ARG A 189 12.74 8.99 16.12
C ARG A 189 11.23 8.98 16.41
N ILE A 190 10.44 8.37 15.54
CA ILE A 190 9.12 7.89 15.95
C ILE A 190 9.30 6.39 16.17
N SER A 191 9.78 6.03 17.35
CA SER A 191 9.52 4.69 17.88
C SER A 191 8.01 4.55 18.04
N SER A 192 7.54 3.31 17.92
CA SER A 192 6.15 2.83 17.91
C SER A 192 5.33 3.12 19.19
N SER A 193 5.50 4.26 19.85
CA SER A 193 5.05 4.52 21.21
C SER A 193 3.91 5.54 21.35
N TYR A 194 3.26 6.00 20.28
CA TYR A 194 2.13 6.94 20.38
C TYR A 194 0.80 6.24 20.14
N THR A 195 -0.07 6.26 21.15
CA THR A 195 -1.40 5.64 21.13
C THR A 195 -2.49 6.54 20.55
N SER A 196 -2.25 7.85 20.40
CA SER A 196 -3.18 8.78 19.74
C SER A 196 -2.47 9.95 19.05
N ILE A 197 -3.18 10.58 18.11
CA ILE A 197 -2.74 11.77 17.37
C ILE A 197 -2.55 12.97 18.31
N GLU A 198 -3.34 13.10 19.38
CA GLU A 198 -3.13 14.17 20.37
C GLU A 198 -1.78 14.02 21.09
N ALA A 199 -1.34 12.80 21.40
CA ALA A 199 -0.07 12.56 22.07
C ALA A 199 1.13 12.99 21.19
N LEU A 200 1.05 12.74 19.89
CA LEU A 200 2.04 13.20 18.90
C LEU A 200 2.06 14.73 18.79
N LEU A 201 0.88 15.37 18.74
CA LEU A 201 0.75 16.84 18.65
C LEU A 201 1.27 17.56 19.89
N VAL A 202 1.05 17.00 21.08
CA VAL A 202 1.58 17.55 22.34
C VAL A 202 3.11 17.49 22.35
N ASP A 203 3.69 16.37 21.91
CA ASP A 203 5.14 16.21 21.92
C ASP A 203 5.83 17.07 20.84
N LEU A 204 5.20 17.23 19.66
CA LEU A 204 5.64 18.19 18.64
C LEU A 204 5.60 19.64 19.13
N LYS A 205 4.54 20.04 19.83
CA LYS A 205 4.46 21.39 20.45
C LYS A 205 5.54 21.58 21.51
N LYS A 206 5.77 20.56 22.34
CA LYS A 206 6.84 20.57 23.35
C LYS A 206 8.22 20.70 22.68
N HIS A 207 8.47 19.97 21.61
CA HIS A 207 9.74 20.00 20.90
C HIS A 207 10.00 21.36 20.22
N LEU A 208 8.97 21.96 19.61
CA LEU A 208 9.03 23.31 19.03
C LEU A 208 9.26 24.40 20.07
N LEU A 209 8.71 24.26 21.28
CA LEU A 209 8.93 25.19 22.40
C LEU A 209 10.35 25.05 22.99
N THR A 210 10.93 23.84 23.00
CA THR A 210 12.29 23.60 23.52
C THR A 210 13.42 24.05 22.58
N LYS A 211 13.16 24.24 21.28
CA LYS A 211 14.17 24.76 20.33
C LYS A 211 14.54 26.23 20.56
N LYS A 212 13.84 26.96 21.43
CA LYS A 212 14.18 28.36 21.78
C LYS A 212 15.21 28.51 22.91
N SER A 213 15.75 27.43 23.50
CA SER A 213 16.78 27.52 24.55
C SER A 213 17.91 26.49 24.37
N ALA A 214 18.70 26.63 23.31
CA ALA A 214 19.82 25.73 22.99
C ALA A 214 21.14 26.03 23.74
N SER A 215 21.07 26.45 25.01
CA SER A 215 22.26 26.74 25.83
C SER A 215 22.51 25.74 26.96
N PRO A 216 21.48 25.24 27.69
CA PRO A 216 21.72 24.32 28.81
C PRO A 216 22.00 22.86 28.38
N LEU A 217 21.39 22.40 27.29
CA LEU A 217 21.47 20.99 26.86
C LEU A 217 22.86 20.58 26.35
N SER A 218 23.62 21.50 25.77
CA SER A 218 25.00 21.22 25.33
C SER A 218 25.96 21.01 26.51
N ILE A 219 25.70 21.64 27.65
CA ILE A 219 26.50 21.49 28.87
C ILE A 219 26.19 20.13 29.52
N GLU A 220 24.91 19.75 29.57
CA GLU A 220 24.48 18.48 30.15
C GLU A 220 24.92 17.27 29.30
N LEU A 221 24.94 17.41 27.97
CA LEU A 221 25.41 16.37 27.05
C LEU A 221 26.95 16.23 27.04
N HIS A 222 27.68 17.32 27.30
CA HIS A 222 29.12 17.29 27.52
C HIS A 222 29.47 16.59 28.85
N ASN A 223 28.68 16.83 29.91
CA ASN A 223 28.87 16.19 31.20
C ASN A 223 28.47 14.70 31.19
N ALA A 224 27.42 14.32 30.47
CA ALA A 224 27.02 12.93 30.29
C ALA A 224 28.08 12.09 29.53
N LYS A 225 28.77 12.68 28.56
CA LYS A 225 29.88 12.02 27.84
C LYS A 225 31.13 11.78 28.70
N GLN A 226 31.33 12.53 29.78
CA GLN A 226 32.45 12.28 30.69
C GLN A 226 32.15 11.16 31.71
N ASN A 227 30.88 10.89 32.00
CA ASN A 227 30.46 9.82 32.93
C ASN A 227 30.31 8.43 32.29
N THR A 228 30.47 8.27 30.98
CA THR A 228 30.42 6.95 30.31
C THR A 228 31.75 6.21 30.26
N LYS A 229 32.85 6.81 30.76
CA LYS A 229 34.18 6.17 30.82
C LYS A 229 34.29 4.97 31.77
N SER A 230 33.24 4.64 32.53
CA SER A 230 33.20 3.47 33.42
C SER A 230 32.32 2.32 32.90
N ILE A 231 31.81 2.38 31.67
CA ILE A 231 30.99 1.33 31.03
C ILE A 231 31.64 0.88 29.71
N GLU A 232 32.98 0.79 29.67
CA GLU A 232 33.73 0.26 28.52
C GLU A 232 34.22 -1.18 28.77
N GLU A 233 33.72 -1.88 29.80
CA GLU A 233 34.10 -3.25 30.13
C GLU A 233 32.99 -4.29 29.87
N TYR A 234 32.01 -3.94 29.04
CA TYR A 234 31.19 -4.92 28.34
C TYR A 234 31.45 -4.74 26.86
N ASP A 235 32.14 -5.71 26.26
CA ASP A 235 32.29 -5.86 24.80
C ASP A 235 30.88 -5.83 24.18
N LEU A 236 30.43 -4.64 23.80
CA LEU A 236 29.26 -4.46 22.95
C LEU A 236 29.65 -5.04 21.60
N LEU A 237 29.37 -6.34 21.45
CA LEU A 237 29.59 -7.11 20.23
C LEU A 237 29.08 -6.29 19.05
N THR A 238 30.01 -5.74 18.27
CA THR A 238 29.68 -4.98 17.07
C THR A 238 28.88 -5.90 16.16
N LYS A 239 27.63 -5.53 15.87
CA LYS A 239 26.72 -6.32 15.04
C LYS A 239 27.38 -6.61 13.69
N LYS A 240 27.78 -7.87 13.46
CA LYS A 240 28.29 -8.32 12.17
C LYS A 240 27.14 -8.30 11.18
N SER A 241 27.36 -7.75 9.99
CA SER A 241 26.33 -7.76 8.94
C SER A 241 26.24 -9.15 8.30
N ALA A 242 25.05 -9.54 7.84
CA ALA A 242 24.80 -10.85 7.25
C ALA A 242 25.59 -11.07 5.93
N SER A 243 25.83 -10.01 5.15
CA SER A 243 26.47 -10.12 3.84
C SER A 243 27.93 -10.60 3.92
N PRO A 244 28.82 -10.01 4.75
CA PRO A 244 30.18 -10.52 4.96
C PRO A 244 30.20 -11.97 5.47
N LEU A 245 29.33 -12.32 6.43
CA LEU A 245 29.25 -13.68 6.97
C LEU A 245 28.84 -14.70 5.90
N SER A 246 27.93 -14.34 5.01
CA SER A 246 27.53 -15.19 3.88
C SER A 246 28.68 -15.40 2.88
N ILE A 247 29.47 -14.36 2.62
CA ILE A 247 30.65 -14.45 1.74
C ILE A 247 31.73 -15.32 2.39
N GLU A 248 31.97 -15.14 3.69
CA GLU A 248 32.94 -15.91 4.46
C GLU A 248 32.56 -17.40 4.51
N LEU A 249 31.28 -17.70 4.75
CA LEU A 249 30.75 -19.06 4.71
C LEU A 249 30.92 -19.71 3.33
N HIS A 250 30.60 -19.00 2.25
CA HIS A 250 30.76 -19.50 0.89
C HIS A 250 32.24 -19.74 0.51
N ASN A 251 33.14 -18.93 1.07
CA ASN A 251 34.58 -19.02 0.80
C ASN A 251 35.33 -19.95 1.77
N ALA A 252 34.65 -20.48 2.80
CA ALA A 252 35.24 -21.40 3.74
C ALA A 252 35.69 -22.68 3.02
N LYS A 253 36.95 -23.07 3.23
CA LYS A 253 37.56 -24.28 2.69
C LYS A 253 38.27 -25.03 3.81
N GLN A 254 38.24 -26.37 3.76
CA GLN A 254 38.87 -27.21 4.77
C GLN A 254 40.39 -26.99 4.86
N ASN A 255 41.08 -26.88 3.73
CA ASN A 255 42.54 -26.70 3.64
C ASN A 255 43.29 -27.72 4.51
N THR A 256 44.06 -27.24 5.49
CA THR A 256 44.87 -28.06 6.41
C THR A 256 44.16 -28.37 7.73
N LYS A 257 42.88 -27.99 7.90
CA LYS A 257 42.10 -28.26 9.11
C LYS A 257 41.62 -29.70 9.15
N SER A 258 41.51 -30.28 10.35
CA SER A 258 40.79 -31.55 10.50
C SER A 258 39.31 -31.36 10.14
N ILE A 259 38.61 -32.47 9.90
CA ILE A 259 37.18 -32.43 9.58
C ILE A 259 36.40 -31.81 10.75
N GLU A 260 36.79 -32.12 11.98
CA GLU A 260 36.16 -31.61 13.21
C GLU A 260 36.38 -30.10 13.37
N GLU A 261 37.59 -29.60 13.11
CA GLU A 261 37.90 -28.17 13.16
C GLU A 261 37.19 -27.39 12.05
N TYR A 262 37.11 -27.97 10.86
CA TYR A 262 36.37 -27.37 9.75
C TYR A 262 34.87 -27.35 10.04
N GLY A 263 34.30 -28.45 10.53
CA GLY A 263 32.90 -28.54 10.96
C GLY A 263 32.55 -27.48 11.99
N ARG A 264 33.38 -27.32 13.03
CA ARG A 264 33.19 -26.28 14.04
C ARG A 264 33.25 -24.86 13.46
N THR A 265 34.14 -24.61 12.49
CA THR A 265 34.22 -23.31 11.80
C THR A 265 32.93 -23.02 11.02
N ILE A 266 32.40 -24.01 10.31
CA ILE A 266 31.15 -23.87 9.53
C ILE A 266 29.96 -23.64 10.45
N GLU A 267 29.87 -24.39 11.55
CA GLU A 267 28.83 -24.23 12.56
C GLU A 267 28.84 -22.81 13.15
N GLU A 268 30.01 -22.29 13.53
CA GLU A 268 30.14 -20.95 14.08
C GLU A 268 29.73 -19.86 13.07
N LEU A 269 30.10 -20.01 11.79
CA LEU A 269 29.69 -19.08 10.73
C LEU A 269 28.18 -19.13 10.49
N LEU A 270 27.57 -20.31 10.50
CA LEU A 270 26.12 -20.47 10.36
C LEU A 270 25.36 -19.84 11.53
N VAL A 271 25.80 -20.08 12.77
CA VAL A 271 25.18 -19.48 13.97
C VAL A 271 25.27 -17.96 13.90
N ASN A 272 26.44 -17.40 13.57
CA ASN A 272 26.61 -15.96 13.42
C ASN A 272 25.75 -15.38 12.29
N LEU A 273 25.62 -16.09 11.16
CA LEU A 273 24.78 -15.66 10.04
C LEU A 273 23.30 -15.64 10.44
N CYS A 274 22.82 -16.68 11.12
CA CYS A 274 21.44 -16.75 11.61
C CYS A 274 21.14 -15.63 12.62
N ILE A 275 22.06 -15.36 13.55
CA ILE A 275 21.94 -14.24 14.49
C ILE A 275 21.90 -12.91 13.72
N ALA A 276 22.79 -12.71 12.76
CA ALA A 276 22.82 -11.49 11.95
C ALA A 276 21.54 -11.30 11.11
N GLN A 277 20.97 -12.37 10.58
CA GLN A 277 19.73 -12.36 9.79
C GLN A 277 18.48 -12.19 10.65
N SER A 278 18.50 -12.65 11.90
CA SER A 278 17.37 -12.52 12.83
C SER A 278 17.09 -11.06 13.21
N ASP A 279 18.02 -10.14 12.98
CA ASP A 279 17.90 -8.70 13.24
C ASP A 279 17.46 -8.31 14.67
N GLY A 280 17.62 -9.22 15.64
CA GLY A 280 17.16 -9.03 17.02
C GLY A 280 15.73 -9.53 17.28
N ASN A 281 15.13 -10.29 16.37
CA ASN A 281 13.84 -10.94 16.57
C ASN A 281 13.97 -12.18 17.48
N GLU A 282 13.52 -12.07 18.73
CA GLU A 282 13.57 -13.13 19.74
C GLU A 282 12.86 -14.42 19.30
N ASN A 283 11.79 -14.30 18.49
CA ASN A 283 11.06 -15.47 17.98
C ASN A 283 11.86 -16.27 16.95
N SER A 284 12.81 -15.65 16.26
CA SER A 284 13.70 -16.35 15.33
C SER A 284 14.83 -17.10 16.06
N LEU A 285 15.22 -16.62 17.24
CA LEU A 285 16.25 -17.26 18.06
C LEU A 285 15.75 -18.52 18.77
N SER A 286 14.45 -18.61 19.09
CA SER A 286 13.84 -19.80 19.69
C SER A 286 13.91 -21.03 18.78
N VAL A 287 13.84 -20.83 17.46
CA VAL A 287 14.00 -21.91 16.46
C VAL A 287 15.43 -22.46 16.48
N ILE A 288 16.43 -21.60 16.66
CA ILE A 288 17.84 -22.02 16.77
C ILE A 288 18.10 -22.78 18.07
N ALA A 289 17.46 -22.34 19.17
CA ALA A 289 17.56 -23.01 20.46
C ALA A 289 16.93 -24.42 20.45
N ALA A 290 15.90 -24.64 19.63
CA ALA A 290 15.25 -25.95 19.48
C ALA A 290 16.07 -26.97 18.65
N CYS A 291 17.11 -26.53 17.94
CA CYS A 291 17.98 -27.40 17.14
C CYS A 291 19.22 -27.92 17.90
N LYS A 292 19.42 -27.51 19.15
CA LYS A 292 20.45 -28.05 20.05
C LYS A 292 19.92 -29.24 20.85
#